data_AF-A0A0K0G1U9-F1
#
_entry.id   AF-A0A0K0G1U9-F1
#
_cell.length_a   1.000
_cell.length_b   1.000
_cell.length_c   1.000
_cell.angle_alpha   90.00
_cell.angle_beta   90.00
_cell.angle_gamma   90.00
#
_symmetry.space_group_name_H-M   'P 1'
#
loop_
_entity.id
_entity.type
_entity.pdbx_description
1 polymer ?
#
loop_
_entity_poly.entity_id
_entity_poly.type
_entity_poly.pdbx_seq_one_letter_code
_entity_poly.pdbx_strand_id
1 'polypeptide(L)'
;MAKRNAIVRVLSLVETIDCTSVICSDKTGTLKTIQISVSKMFVVDGASGDNVTVNEFIISESTYEPFGQVSKDGKNIKCEEYSALV
;
A
#
# COMPACT_ATOMS: atom_id res chain seq x y z
N MET A 1 28.44 2.34 -8.70
CA MET A 1 27.52 1.33 -8.15
C MET A 1 27.29 1.51 -6.65
N ALA A 2 28.33 1.48 -5.79
CA ALA A 2 28.17 1.57 -4.33
C ALA A 2 27.41 2.82 -3.83
N LYS A 3 27.70 4.01 -4.38
CA LYS A 3 26.95 5.25 -4.05
C LYS A 3 25.47 5.22 -4.43
N ARG A 4 25.04 4.22 -5.22
CA ARG A 4 23.65 3.99 -5.64
C ARG A 4 23.06 2.73 -4.98
N ASN A 5 23.56 2.35 -3.81
CA ASN A 5 23.12 1.18 -3.04
C ASN A 5 23.32 -0.18 -3.76
N ALA A 6 24.24 -0.26 -4.73
CA ALA A 6 24.56 -1.50 -5.43
C ALA A 6 25.97 -1.98 -5.06
N ILE A 7 26.04 -3.10 -4.33
CA ILE A 7 27.30 -3.74 -3.93
C ILE A 7 27.68 -4.79 -4.99
N VAL A 8 28.72 -4.50 -5.75
CA VAL A 8 29.27 -5.42 -6.76
C VAL A 8 30.34 -6.28 -6.11
N ARG A 9 30.14 -7.61 -6.11
CA ARG A 9 31.07 -8.56 -5.49
C ARG A 9 32.13 -9.10 -6.48
N VAL A 10 31.87 -8.99 -7.78
CA VAL A 10 32.77 -9.44 -8.85
C VAL A 10 32.84 -8.35 -9.92
N LEU A 11 34.03 -7.84 -10.21
CA LEU A 11 34.20 -6.67 -11.10
C LEU A 11 33.72 -6.91 -12.54
N SER A 12 33.84 -8.14 -13.06
CA SER A 12 33.35 -8.49 -14.41
C SER A 12 31.83 -8.41 -14.55
N LEU A 13 31.07 -8.44 -13.45
CA LEU A 13 29.60 -8.33 -13.50
C LEU A 13 29.10 -6.94 -13.92
N VAL A 14 29.96 -5.92 -13.81
CA VAL A 14 29.63 -4.53 -14.17
C VAL A 14 29.36 -4.39 -15.67
N GLU A 15 30.02 -5.19 -16.49
CA GLU A 15 29.81 -5.19 -17.94
C GLU A 15 28.59 -6.05 -18.32
N THR A 16 28.44 -7.22 -17.71
CA THR A 16 27.34 -8.15 -18.05
C THR A 16 25.95 -7.65 -17.67
N ILE A 17 25.83 -6.76 -16.66
CA ILE A 17 24.54 -6.18 -16.31
C ILE A 17 23.99 -5.26 -17.41
N ASP A 18 24.86 -4.68 -18.23
CA ASP A 18 24.48 -3.82 -19.36
C ASP A 18 23.81 -4.61 -20.49
N CYS A 19 24.24 -5.87 -20.69
CA CYS A 19 23.69 -6.77 -21.69
C CYS A 19 22.51 -7.63 -21.18
N THR A 20 21.98 -7.36 -19.99
CA THR A 20 20.89 -8.16 -19.40
C THR A 20 19.56 -7.85 -20.08
N SER A 21 18.93 -8.87 -20.70
CA SER A 21 17.66 -8.72 -21.42
C SER A 21 16.41 -9.05 -20.58
N VAL A 22 16.57 -9.80 -19.49
CA VAL A 22 15.48 -10.21 -18.60
C VAL A 22 15.93 -10.06 -17.14
N ILE A 23 15.08 -9.44 -16.32
CA ILE A 23 15.29 -9.32 -14.88
C ILE A 23 14.15 -10.05 -14.16
N CYS A 24 14.49 -11.11 -13.45
CA CYS A 24 13.57 -11.76 -12.51
C CYS A 24 13.74 -11.09 -11.15
N SER A 25 12.68 -10.50 -10.60
CA SER A 25 12.69 -9.86 -9.30
C SER A 25 11.57 -10.42 -8.43
N ASP A 26 11.87 -10.62 -7.16
CA ASP A 26 10.86 -10.95 -6.16
C ASP A 26 9.93 -9.76 -5.90
N LYS A 27 8.67 -10.04 -5.57
CA LYS A 27 7.67 -8.99 -5.33
C LYS A 27 7.85 -8.33 -3.96
N THR A 28 7.83 -9.11 -2.90
CA THR A 28 7.81 -8.61 -1.52
C THR A 28 9.24 -8.52 -0.98
N GLY A 29 9.62 -7.37 -0.46
CA GLY A 29 10.99 -7.10 -0.02
C GLY A 29 11.90 -6.50 -1.10
N THR A 30 11.50 -6.53 -2.38
CA THR A 30 12.23 -5.91 -3.50
C THR A 30 11.38 -4.90 -4.26
N LEU A 31 10.29 -5.31 -4.91
CA LEU A 31 9.40 -4.38 -5.64
C LEU A 31 8.44 -3.60 -4.73
N LYS A 32 8.00 -4.23 -3.65
CA LYS A 32 7.21 -3.60 -2.58
C LYS A 32 7.88 -3.81 -1.24
N THR A 33 7.75 -2.85 -0.34
CA THR A 33 8.16 -3.00 1.06
C THR A 33 7.39 -4.16 1.72
N ILE A 34 7.93 -4.68 2.82
CA ILE A 34 7.23 -5.69 3.64
C ILE A 34 6.09 -5.05 4.45
N GLN A 35 5.98 -3.72 4.43
CA GLN A 35 4.94 -2.99 5.15
C GLN A 35 3.58 -3.27 4.52
N ILE A 36 2.68 -3.80 5.35
CA ILE A 36 1.29 -4.05 5.00
C ILE A 36 0.45 -3.04 5.78
N SER A 37 -0.29 -2.21 5.06
CA SER A 37 -1.27 -1.30 5.64
C SER A 37 -2.64 -1.54 5.01
N VAL A 38 -3.70 -1.15 5.72
CA VAL A 38 -5.05 -1.14 5.17
C VAL A 38 -5.20 0.13 4.34
N SER A 39 -5.52 0.00 3.05
CA SER A 39 -5.78 1.16 2.17
C SER A 39 -7.25 1.50 2.04
N LYS A 40 -8.13 0.51 2.21
CA LYS A 40 -9.58 0.64 2.07
C LYS A 40 -10.30 -0.26 3.05
N MET A 41 -11.41 0.23 3.58
CA MET A 41 -12.34 -0.53 4.41
C MET A 41 -13.77 -0.15 4.05
N PHE A 42 -14.74 -0.99 4.42
CA PHE A 42 -16.14 -0.65 4.28
C PHE A 42 -16.94 -1.18 5.45
N VAL A 43 -18.07 -0.54 5.73
CA VAL A 43 -19.06 -0.99 6.70
C VAL A 43 -20.44 -1.01 6.05
N VAL A 44 -21.30 -1.89 6.53
CA VAL A 44 -22.71 -1.92 6.09
C VAL A 44 -23.43 -0.73 6.69
N ASP A 45 -24.10 0.05 5.84
CA ASP A 45 -24.87 1.23 6.22
C ASP A 45 -26.36 0.89 6.41
N GLY A 46 -26.89 0.02 5.55
CA GLY A 46 -28.27 -0.43 5.62
C GLY A 46 -28.52 -1.64 4.74
N ALA A 47 -29.58 -2.38 5.05
CA ALA A 47 -30.08 -3.47 4.23
C ALA A 47 -31.61 -3.38 4.15
N SER A 48 -32.16 -3.40 2.94
CA SER A 48 -33.60 -3.39 2.70
C SER A 48 -33.95 -4.35 1.57
N GLY A 49 -34.66 -5.43 1.92
CA GLY A 49 -34.90 -6.55 1.02
C GLY A 49 -33.58 -7.14 0.54
N ASP A 50 -33.41 -7.23 -0.78
CA ASP A 50 -32.19 -7.76 -1.42
C ASP A 50 -31.10 -6.70 -1.65
N ASN A 51 -31.31 -5.44 -1.24
CA ASN A 51 -30.34 -4.35 -1.42
C ASN A 51 -29.56 -4.07 -0.14
N VAL A 52 -28.24 -3.99 -0.26
CA VAL A 52 -27.32 -3.62 0.83
C VAL A 52 -26.55 -2.37 0.43
N THR A 53 -26.57 -1.34 1.27
CA THR A 53 -25.74 -0.14 1.12
C THR A 53 -24.51 -0.25 2.01
N VAL A 54 -23.37 0.21 1.50
CA VAL A 54 -22.09 0.20 2.20
C VAL A 54 -21.46 1.58 2.19
N ASN A 55 -20.81 1.94 3.30
CA ASN A 55 -19.93 3.09 3.36
C ASN A 55 -18.50 2.60 3.14
N GLU A 56 -17.90 2.99 2.01
CA GLU A 56 -16.48 2.74 1.72
C GLU A 56 -15.62 3.90 2.25
N PHE A 57 -14.47 3.56 2.82
CA PHE A 57 -13.50 4.49 3.37
C PHE A 57 -12.11 4.19 2.82
N ILE A 58 -11.33 5.26 2.62
CA ILE A 58 -9.95 5.22 2.16
C ILE A 58 -9.04 5.69 3.28
N ILE A 59 -7.97 4.95 3.53
CA ILE A 59 -6.93 5.25 4.53
C ILE A 59 -5.67 5.69 3.78
N SER A 60 -5.13 6.86 4.16
CA SER A 60 -4.03 7.51 3.44
C SER A 60 -2.65 6.86 3.66
N GLU A 61 -2.46 6.14 4.76
CA GLU A 61 -1.13 5.76 5.24
C GLU A 61 -0.69 4.34 4.88
N SER A 62 0.61 4.22 4.62
CA SER A 62 1.26 2.96 4.20
C SER A 62 2.27 2.41 5.19
N THR A 63 2.44 3.10 6.32
CA THR A 63 3.37 2.73 7.38
C THR A 63 2.63 2.10 8.57
N TYR A 64 3.40 1.70 9.58
CA TYR A 64 2.85 1.22 10.85
C TYR A 64 2.64 2.34 11.88
N GLU A 65 2.89 3.59 11.51
CA GLU A 65 2.64 4.70 12.42
C GLU A 65 1.13 4.84 12.64
N PRO A 66 0.67 5.07 13.89
CA PRO A 66 -0.76 5.19 14.20
C PRO A 66 -1.33 6.56 13.80
N PHE A 67 -0.68 7.24 12.87
CA PHE A 67 -1.12 8.50 12.30
C PHE A 67 -1.65 8.23 10.90
N GLY A 68 -2.73 8.92 10.52
CA GLY A 68 -3.36 8.75 9.22
C GLY A 68 -4.70 9.44 9.16
N GLN A 69 -5.25 9.57 7.95
CA GLN A 69 -6.55 10.18 7.73
C GLN A 69 -7.49 9.15 7.08
N VAL A 70 -8.72 9.14 7.55
CA VAL A 70 -9.82 8.39 6.94
C VAL A 70 -10.62 9.35 6.07
N SER A 71 -10.85 8.96 4.83
CA SER A 71 -11.62 9.75 3.87
C SER A 71 -12.75 8.94 3.24
N LYS A 72 -13.84 9.62 2.91
CA LYS A 72 -15.00 9.09 2.19
C LYS A 72 -15.40 10.09 1.12
N ASP A 73 -15.70 9.63 -0.10
CA ASP A 73 -16.10 10.47 -1.23
C ASP A 73 -15.14 11.66 -1.49
N GLY A 74 -13.84 11.43 -1.26
CA GLY A 74 -12.79 12.45 -1.43
C GLY A 74 -12.70 13.50 -0.32
N LYS A 75 -13.46 13.36 0.77
CA LYS A 75 -13.42 14.26 1.93
C LYS A 75 -12.91 13.53 3.17
N ASN A 76 -12.06 14.20 3.93
CA ASN A 76 -11.64 13.71 5.23
C ASN A 76 -12.82 13.72 6.20
N ILE A 77 -13.00 12.63 6.93
CA ILE A 77 -14.05 12.47 7.92
C ILE A 77 -13.45 12.30 9.31
N LYS A 78 -14.24 12.62 10.34
CA LYS A 78 -13.93 12.19 11.70
C LYS A 78 -14.56 10.82 11.92
N CYS A 79 -13.79 9.86 12.43
CA CYS A 79 -14.30 8.51 12.69
C CYS A 79 -15.51 8.51 13.64
N GLU A 80 -15.56 9.47 14.58
CA GLU A 80 -16.67 9.68 15.52
C GLU A 80 -18.04 9.93 14.86
N GLU A 81 -18.05 10.38 13.60
CA GLU A 81 -19.29 10.61 12.85
C GLU A 81 -19.96 9.29 12.40
N TYR A 82 -19.25 8.16 12.48
CA TYR A 82 -19.73 6.85 12.09
C TYR A 82 -19.58 5.88 13.25
N SER A 83 -20.70 5.47 13.86
CA SER A 83 -20.70 4.52 15.00
C SER A 83 -20.02 3.19 14.71
N ALA A 84 -19.87 2.81 13.43
CA ALA A 84 -19.17 1.59 13.02
C ALA A 84 -17.64 1.72 13.00
N LEU A 85 -17.10 2.93 13.19
CA LEU A 85 -15.65 3.23 13.18
C LEU A 85 -15.08 3.53 14.58
N VAL A 86 -15.90 3.46 15.63
CA VAL A 86 -15.53 3.70 17.04
C VAL A 86 -15.88 2.51 17.91
#